data_AF-A0A9D7EDJ9-F1
#
_entry.id   AF-A0A9D7EDJ9-F1
#
_cell.length_a   1.000
_cell.length_b   1.000
_cell.length_c   1.000
_cell.angle_alpha   90.00
_cell.angle_beta   90.00
_cell.angle_gamma   90.00
#
_symmetry.space_group_name_H-M   'P 1'
#
loop_
_entity.id
_entity.type
_entity.pdbx_description
1 polymer ?
#
loop_
_entity_poly.entity_id
_entity_poly.type
_entity_poly.pdbx_seq_one_letter_code
_entity_poly.pdbx_strand_id
1 'polypeptide(L)'
;MKKFAIVIQFALAALTLILASPPAESANPKAADVVVLDFFYQYIDYATPSDLPMHLRIAASVNAATDLAAAVGSDVDALTLMKHTRNPLVFMPASDTTYTWVGSSWVPDTRTTYSYTGGKKNTVMTEEYSGAVWQMRTNLVYSYNGSGYLSTYRLQNWSGTAWEDAFRYTTTYTGALPTETLTEHWDTGAWTNLSKTVNTYDGSSRVVTIQSYTWADPDWMELYKSTNTYDGAAI
;
A
#
# COMPACT_ATOMS: atom_id res chain seq x y z
N MET A 1 17.61 32.81 -12.35
CA MET A 1 16.50 32.88 -13.35
C MET A 1 15.38 31.85 -13.12
N LYS A 2 15.65 30.61 -12.67
CA LYS A 2 14.58 29.60 -12.38
C LYS A 2 13.59 29.96 -11.25
N LYS A 3 14.00 30.76 -10.25
CA LYS A 3 13.11 31.16 -9.13
C LYS A 3 12.05 32.21 -9.52
N PHE A 4 12.29 33.01 -10.56
CA PHE A 4 11.32 34.01 -11.04
C PHE A 4 10.27 33.40 -11.99
N ALA A 5 10.61 32.31 -12.70
CA ALA A 5 9.65 31.57 -13.52
C ALA A 5 8.54 30.91 -12.69
N ILE A 6 8.88 30.42 -11.49
CA ILE A 6 7.95 29.77 -10.56
C ILE A 6 6.90 30.76 -10.05
N VAL A 7 7.32 31.97 -9.62
CA VAL A 7 6.39 33.00 -9.08
C VAL A 7 5.46 33.57 -10.16
N ILE A 8 5.94 33.70 -11.40
CA ILE A 8 5.11 34.14 -12.53
C ILE A 8 4.09 33.06 -12.95
N GLN A 9 4.45 31.77 -12.86
CA GLN A 9 3.50 30.67 -13.10
C GLN A 9 2.40 30.59 -12.02
N PHE A 10 2.72 30.86 -10.76
CA PHE A 10 1.72 30.91 -9.68
C PHE A 10 0.71 32.07 -9.86
N ALA A 11 1.17 33.24 -10.34
CA ALA A 11 0.29 34.40 -10.57
C ALA A 11 -0.60 34.24 -11.83
N LEU A 12 -0.09 33.59 -12.88
CA LEU A 12 -0.85 33.34 -14.11
C LEU A 12 -1.94 32.27 -13.91
N ALA A 13 -1.68 31.26 -13.06
CA ALA A 13 -2.63 30.21 -12.71
C ALA A 13 -3.81 30.74 -11.87
N ALA A 14 -3.55 31.62 -10.91
CA ALA A 14 -4.59 32.29 -10.14
C ALA A 14 -5.48 33.19 -11.04
N LEU A 15 -4.89 33.84 -12.04
CA LEU A 15 -5.62 34.67 -13.00
C LEU A 15 -6.51 33.82 -13.95
N THR A 16 -6.06 32.64 -14.37
CA THR A 16 -6.87 31.71 -15.15
C THR A 16 -8.02 31.07 -14.34
N LEU A 17 -7.83 30.83 -13.05
CA LEU A 17 -8.91 30.37 -12.16
C LEU A 17 -9.99 31.44 -11.95
N ILE A 18 -9.63 32.72 -11.93
CA ILE A 18 -10.59 33.83 -11.84
C ILE A 18 -11.34 34.01 -13.17
N LEU A 19 -10.64 33.90 -14.30
CA LEU A 19 -11.20 34.11 -15.64
C LEU A 19 -11.98 32.91 -16.22
N ALA A 20 -11.78 31.69 -15.69
CA ALA A 20 -12.50 30.49 -16.11
C ALA A 20 -13.78 30.22 -15.30
N SER A 21 -14.13 31.10 -14.35
CA SER A 21 -15.44 31.05 -13.70
C SER A 21 -16.52 31.23 -14.79
N PRO A 22 -17.46 30.29 -14.98
CA PRO A 22 -18.57 30.54 -15.87
C PRO A 22 -19.39 31.69 -15.27
N PRO A 23 -20.03 32.54 -16.11
CA PRO A 23 -20.90 33.59 -15.60
C PRO A 23 -21.94 32.96 -14.66
N ALA A 24 -22.29 33.68 -13.60
CA ALA A 24 -23.01 33.24 -12.40
C ALA A 24 -24.43 32.63 -12.60
N GLU A 25 -24.78 32.21 -13.81
CA GLU A 25 -26.07 31.63 -14.20
C GLU A 25 -25.95 30.35 -15.03
N SER A 26 -24.95 29.47 -14.78
CA SER A 26 -25.10 28.08 -15.27
C SER A 26 -26.15 27.37 -14.39
N ALA A 27 -27.36 27.20 -14.91
CA ALA A 27 -28.54 26.67 -14.22
C ALA A 27 -28.44 25.21 -13.72
N ASN A 28 -27.24 24.62 -13.68
CA ASN A 28 -27.01 23.31 -13.09
C ASN A 28 -25.74 23.34 -12.22
N PRO A 29 -25.87 23.45 -10.88
CA PRO A 29 -24.72 23.55 -9.97
C PRO A 29 -23.77 22.34 -10.09
N LYS A 30 -24.30 21.15 -10.45
CA LYS A 30 -23.49 19.94 -10.66
C LYS A 30 -22.53 20.02 -11.86
N ALA A 31 -22.82 20.86 -12.86
CA ALA A 31 -21.94 21.03 -14.01
C ALA A 31 -20.76 21.95 -13.71
N ALA A 32 -20.96 22.96 -12.84
CA ALA A 32 -19.88 23.82 -12.34
C ALA A 32 -18.91 23.03 -11.44
N ASP A 33 -19.44 22.15 -10.58
CA ASP A 33 -18.63 21.28 -9.71
C ASP A 33 -17.69 20.36 -10.52
N VAL A 34 -18.18 19.75 -11.60
CA VAL A 34 -17.40 18.82 -12.42
C VAL A 34 -16.26 19.51 -13.17
N VAL A 35 -16.48 20.72 -13.70
CA VAL A 35 -15.45 21.49 -14.40
C VAL A 35 -14.35 21.94 -13.44
N VAL A 36 -14.72 22.37 -12.23
CA VAL A 36 -13.77 22.75 -11.17
C VAL A 36 -12.91 21.56 -10.72
N LEU A 37 -13.48 20.36 -10.66
CA LEU A 37 -12.79 19.11 -10.32
C LEU A 37 -11.78 18.67 -11.40
N ASP A 38 -12.11 18.75 -12.68
CA ASP A 38 -11.19 18.35 -13.77
C ASP A 38 -9.95 19.26 -13.84
N PHE A 39 -10.11 20.58 -13.67
CA PHE A 39 -8.99 21.51 -13.60
C PHE A 39 -8.12 21.28 -12.35
N PHE A 40 -8.71 20.86 -11.24
CA PHE A 40 -8.00 20.54 -10.00
C PHE A 40 -7.11 19.28 -10.15
N TYR A 41 -7.60 18.23 -10.80
CA TYR A 41 -6.79 17.03 -11.08
C TYR A 41 -5.62 17.34 -12.02
N GLN A 42 -5.86 18.13 -13.07
CA GLN A 42 -4.81 18.54 -14.00
C GLN A 42 -3.73 19.42 -13.32
N TYR A 43 -4.12 20.20 -12.30
CA TYR A 43 -3.21 21.01 -11.48
C TYR A 43 -2.36 20.17 -10.52
N ILE A 44 -2.92 19.13 -9.88
CA ILE A 44 -2.15 18.23 -8.99
C ILE A 44 -1.08 17.46 -9.78
N ASP A 45 -1.43 16.97 -10.97
CA ASP A 45 -0.49 16.23 -11.83
C ASP A 45 0.64 17.13 -12.34
N TYR A 46 0.38 18.43 -12.56
CA TYR A 46 1.40 19.39 -12.99
C TYR A 46 2.25 19.93 -11.83
N ALA A 47 1.66 20.15 -10.65
CA ALA A 47 2.30 20.78 -9.50
C ALA A 47 3.03 19.80 -8.57
N THR A 48 2.80 18.49 -8.70
CA THR A 48 3.48 17.46 -7.89
C THR A 48 4.24 16.42 -8.72
N PRO A 49 5.33 16.83 -9.41
CA PRO A 49 6.27 15.90 -10.02
C PRO A 49 6.68 14.74 -9.09
N SER A 50 6.84 13.54 -9.65
CA SER A 50 7.12 12.31 -8.90
C SER A 50 8.44 12.33 -8.12
N ASP A 51 9.33 13.28 -8.43
CA ASP A 51 10.64 13.49 -7.84
C ASP A 51 10.66 14.42 -6.62
N LEU A 52 9.52 15.00 -6.21
CA LEU A 52 9.43 15.81 -4.99
C LEU A 52 9.39 14.95 -3.70
N PRO A 53 10.08 15.36 -2.61
CA PRO A 53 9.99 14.71 -1.30
C PRO A 53 8.56 14.67 -0.74
N MET A 54 8.21 13.54 -0.10
CA MET A 54 6.87 13.23 0.40
C MET A 54 6.19 14.35 1.20
N HIS A 55 6.92 14.97 2.14
CA HIS A 55 6.37 16.02 2.99
C HIS A 55 5.98 17.30 2.23
N LEU A 56 6.69 17.65 1.15
CA LEU A 56 6.38 18.81 0.31
C LEU A 56 5.18 18.54 -0.59
N ARG A 57 5.00 17.29 -1.03
CA ARG A 57 3.84 16.87 -1.82
C ARG A 57 2.55 16.86 -0.99
N ILE A 58 2.64 16.44 0.27
CA ILE A 58 1.54 16.51 1.24
C ILE A 58 1.17 17.97 1.54
N ALA A 59 2.16 18.84 1.74
CA ALA A 59 1.90 20.26 1.95
C ALA A 59 1.22 20.91 0.74
N ALA A 60 1.64 20.57 -0.49
CA ALA A 60 1.04 21.09 -1.72
C ALA A 60 -0.42 20.64 -1.91
N SER A 61 -0.74 19.36 -1.65
CA SER A 61 -2.10 18.85 -1.79
C SER A 61 -3.05 19.38 -0.72
N VAL A 62 -2.57 19.56 0.52
CA VAL A 62 -3.34 20.20 1.60
C VAL A 62 -3.60 21.68 1.33
N ASN A 63 -2.60 22.42 0.82
CA ASN A 63 -2.77 23.83 0.47
C ASN A 63 -3.76 23.98 -0.69
N ALA A 64 -3.64 23.17 -1.75
CA ALA A 64 -4.56 23.20 -2.88
C ALA A 64 -6.02 22.90 -2.46
N ALA A 65 -6.23 21.94 -1.54
CA ALA A 65 -7.55 21.64 -1.02
C ALA A 65 -8.13 22.78 -0.17
N THR A 66 -7.28 23.46 0.60
CA THR A 66 -7.67 24.62 1.43
C THR A 66 -8.04 25.83 0.57
N ASP A 67 -7.23 26.13 -0.44
CA ASP A 67 -7.45 27.25 -1.37
C ASP A 67 -8.72 27.04 -2.21
N LEU A 68 -9.01 25.78 -2.58
CA LEU A 68 -10.24 25.43 -3.30
C LEU A 68 -11.48 25.51 -2.40
N ALA A 69 -11.39 25.07 -1.15
CA ALA A 69 -12.48 25.23 -0.17
C ALA A 69 -12.80 26.70 0.10
N ALA A 70 -11.80 27.59 0.04
CA ALA A 70 -12.00 29.04 0.13
C ALA A 70 -12.69 29.64 -1.11
N ALA A 71 -12.52 29.03 -2.29
CA ALA A 71 -13.09 29.53 -3.56
C ALA A 71 -14.53 29.04 -3.83
N VAL A 72 -14.91 27.85 -3.34
CA VAL A 72 -16.23 27.22 -3.61
C VAL A 72 -17.32 27.63 -2.59
N GLY A 73 -16.95 28.36 -1.54
CA GLY A 73 -17.87 28.79 -0.49
C GLY A 73 -18.10 27.70 0.56
N SER A 74 -18.51 28.12 1.76
CA SER A 74 -18.51 27.38 3.04
C SER A 74 -19.32 26.07 3.09
N ASP A 75 -19.95 25.66 2.01
CA ASP A 75 -20.92 24.55 1.99
C ASP A 75 -20.29 23.20 1.62
N VAL A 76 -19.02 23.18 1.21
CA VAL A 76 -18.27 21.93 1.00
C VAL A 76 -17.23 21.78 2.12
N ASP A 77 -17.58 20.99 3.13
CA ASP A 77 -16.67 20.61 4.21
C ASP A 77 -15.36 20.06 3.62
N ALA A 78 -14.22 20.58 4.08
CA ALA A 78 -12.89 20.16 3.63
C ALA A 78 -12.71 18.64 3.77
N LEU A 79 -13.39 18.01 4.73
CA LEU A 79 -13.43 16.56 4.89
C LEU A 79 -14.18 15.84 3.74
N THR A 80 -15.21 16.45 3.17
CA THR A 80 -15.96 15.94 2.00
C THR A 80 -15.12 16.08 0.73
N LEU A 81 -14.39 17.19 0.58
CA LEU A 81 -13.40 17.36 -0.49
C LEU A 81 -12.27 16.31 -0.35
N MET A 82 -11.75 16.11 0.87
CA MET A 82 -10.76 15.07 1.18
C MET A 82 -11.28 13.64 0.93
N LYS A 83 -12.59 13.40 1.08
CA LYS A 83 -13.24 12.12 0.76
C LYS A 83 -13.43 11.92 -0.75
N HIS A 84 -13.62 12.98 -1.53
CA HIS A 84 -13.68 12.89 -3.00
C HIS A 84 -12.30 12.89 -3.66
N THR A 85 -11.28 13.47 -3.03
CA THR A 85 -9.87 13.23 -3.38
C THR A 85 -9.38 11.84 -2.93
N ARG A 86 -10.18 11.05 -2.21
CA ARG A 86 -9.99 9.59 -2.10
C ARG A 86 -10.35 8.86 -3.40
N ASN A 87 -9.84 9.34 -4.52
CA ASN A 87 -9.12 8.39 -5.34
C ASN A 87 -7.67 8.47 -4.83
N PRO A 88 -7.30 7.71 -3.77
CA PRO A 88 -5.89 7.57 -3.54
C PRO A 88 -5.39 6.90 -4.82
N LEU A 89 -4.62 7.62 -5.62
CA LEU A 89 -3.48 6.98 -6.27
C LEU A 89 -2.85 6.18 -5.14
N VAL A 90 -3.12 4.87 -5.12
CA VAL A 90 -2.74 3.99 -4.02
C VAL A 90 -1.24 4.13 -3.92
N PHE A 91 -0.78 4.89 -2.92
CA PHE A 91 0.63 5.22 -2.83
C PHE A 91 1.34 3.97 -2.36
N MET A 92 1.83 3.22 -3.33
CA MET A 92 2.63 2.02 -3.14
C MET A 92 4.08 2.49 -2.98
N PRO A 93 4.66 2.47 -1.76
CA PRO A 93 6.01 2.98 -1.55
C PRO A 93 6.99 2.17 -2.40
N ALA A 94 7.91 2.83 -3.09
CA ALA A 94 8.98 2.12 -3.80
C ALA A 94 10.07 1.62 -2.84
N SER A 95 10.27 2.33 -1.73
CA SER A 95 11.21 1.95 -0.68
C SER A 95 10.97 2.70 0.62
N ASP A 96 11.37 2.10 1.74
CA ASP A 96 11.46 2.71 3.05
C ASP A 96 12.85 2.45 3.66
N THR A 97 13.35 3.36 4.50
CA THR A 97 14.64 3.20 5.20
C THR A 97 14.47 3.57 6.67
N THR A 98 14.85 2.66 7.55
CA THR A 98 14.92 2.89 9.00
C THR A 98 16.31 3.37 9.37
N TYR A 99 16.38 4.11 10.47
CA TYR A 99 17.62 4.63 11.02
C TYR A 99 17.66 4.32 12.51
N THR A 100 18.85 4.04 13.03
CA THR A 100 19.12 3.89 14.45
C THR A 100 19.97 5.05 14.93
N TRP A 101 19.74 5.48 16.17
CA TRP A 101 20.53 6.55 16.79
C TRP A 101 21.76 5.94 17.45
N VAL A 102 22.96 6.23 16.92
CA VAL A 102 24.23 5.69 17.41
C VAL A 102 25.18 6.84 17.75
N GLY A 103 25.58 6.92 19.03
CA GLY A 103 26.41 8.01 19.55
C GLY A 103 25.68 9.35 19.48
N SER A 104 25.95 10.11 18.42
CA SER A 104 25.43 11.47 18.19
C SER A 104 24.83 11.67 16.78
N SER A 105 24.57 10.59 16.05
CA SER A 105 24.07 10.64 14.68
C SER A 105 23.05 9.55 14.39
N TRP A 106 22.12 9.85 13.47
CA TRP A 106 21.30 8.82 12.83
C TRP A 106 22.15 8.06 11.82
N VAL A 107 22.19 6.75 11.98
CA VAL A 107 22.86 5.82 11.08
C VAL A 107 21.78 4.99 10.39
N PRO A 108 21.84 4.75 9.07
CA PRO A 108 20.90 3.85 8.41
C PRO A 108 20.97 2.46 9.05
N ASP A 109 19.82 1.78 9.10
CA ASP A 109 19.68 0.48 9.72
C ASP A 109 19.20 -0.55 8.71
N THR A 110 17.95 -0.44 8.27
CA THR A 110 17.35 -1.33 7.29
C THR A 110 16.78 -0.53 6.13
N ARG A 111 16.98 -1.03 4.90
CA ARG A 111 16.28 -0.52 3.71
C ARG A 111 15.38 -1.62 3.19
N THR A 112 14.13 -1.27 2.93
CA THR A 112 13.17 -2.15 2.27
C THR A 112 12.80 -1.54 0.93
N THR A 113 12.82 -2.34 -0.14
CA THR A 113 12.37 -1.93 -1.48
C THR A 113 11.20 -2.81 -1.90
N TYR A 114 10.26 -2.22 -2.63
CA TYR A 114 9.02 -2.86 -3.03
C TYR A 114 8.86 -2.75 -4.54
N SER A 115 8.36 -3.81 -5.16
CA SER A 115 7.93 -3.79 -6.56
C SER A 115 6.47 -4.19 -6.69
N TYR A 116 5.80 -3.66 -7.70
CA TYR A 116 4.38 -3.87 -7.92
C TYR A 116 4.07 -4.12 -9.40
N THR A 117 3.02 -4.89 -9.68
CA THR A 117 2.42 -5.02 -11.02
C THR A 117 0.92 -5.05 -10.88
N GLY A 118 0.21 -4.22 -11.66
CA GLY A 118 -1.26 -4.12 -11.59
C GLY A 118 -1.77 -3.78 -10.19
N GLY A 119 -1.01 -2.99 -9.42
CA GLY A 119 -1.34 -2.62 -8.06
C GLY A 119 -1.14 -3.71 -7.00
N LYS A 120 -0.52 -4.84 -7.36
CA LYS A 120 -0.21 -5.95 -6.46
C LYS A 120 1.29 -6.04 -6.24
N LYS A 121 1.69 -6.37 -5.02
CA LYS A 121 3.08 -6.51 -4.63
C LYS A 121 3.68 -7.72 -5.34
N ASN A 122 4.81 -7.54 -6.03
CA ASN A 122 5.56 -8.63 -6.66
C ASN A 122 6.70 -9.07 -5.77
N THR A 123 7.53 -8.12 -5.31
CA THR A 123 8.69 -8.40 -4.46
C THR A 123 8.81 -7.41 -3.31
N VAL A 124 9.42 -7.87 -2.22
CA VAL A 124 9.91 -7.04 -1.12
C VAL A 124 11.31 -7.48 -0.76
N MET A 125 12.30 -6.63 -1.03
CA MET A 125 13.70 -6.92 -0.73
C MET A 125 14.16 -6.08 0.45
N THR A 126 14.84 -6.70 1.40
CA THR A 126 15.45 -6.03 2.55
C THR A 126 16.97 -6.05 2.44
N GLU A 127 17.57 -4.93 2.81
CA GLU A 127 19.01 -4.73 2.94
C GLU A 127 19.30 -4.22 4.35
N GLU A 128 20.39 -4.66 4.94
CA GLU A 128 20.89 -4.15 6.23
C GLU A 128 22.13 -3.31 5.99
N TYR A 129 22.24 -2.21 6.72
CA TYR A 129 23.41 -1.35 6.66
C TYR A 129 24.46 -1.81 7.67
N SER A 130 25.60 -2.29 7.16
CA SER A 130 26.69 -2.77 7.99
C SER A 130 28.04 -2.47 7.33
N GLY A 131 29.02 -2.02 8.12
CA GLY A 131 30.36 -1.73 7.61
C GLY A 131 30.40 -0.61 6.55
N ALA A 132 29.51 0.38 6.67
CA ALA A 132 29.33 1.48 5.71
C ALA A 132 28.85 1.07 4.30
N VAL A 133 28.27 -0.13 4.16
CA VAL A 133 27.69 -0.63 2.92
C VAL A 133 26.31 -1.25 3.19
N TRP A 134 25.45 -1.27 2.16
CA TRP A 134 24.20 -2.03 2.20
C TRP A 134 24.47 -3.48 1.81
N GLN A 135 23.92 -4.40 2.58
CA GLN A 135 24.04 -5.84 2.36
C GLN A 135 22.65 -6.43 2.20
N MET A 136 22.42 -7.16 1.10
CA MET A 136 21.16 -7.87 0.87
C MET A 136 20.91 -8.89 1.98
N ARG A 137 19.66 -9.01 2.44
CA ARG A 137 19.28 -9.92 3.52
C ARG A 137 18.19 -10.89 3.10
N THR A 138 17.01 -10.35 2.79
CA THR A 138 15.85 -11.17 2.43
C THR A 138 15.16 -10.65 1.19
N ASN A 139 14.49 -11.55 0.48
CA ASN A 139 13.61 -11.24 -0.63
C ASN A 139 12.32 -12.03 -0.46
N LEU A 140 11.18 -11.34 -0.44
CA LEU A 140 9.85 -11.95 -0.49
C LEU A 140 9.32 -11.86 -1.91
N VAL A 141 8.97 -12.99 -2.52
CA VAL A 141 8.37 -13.06 -3.85
C VAL A 141 6.92 -13.49 -3.73
N TYR A 142 6.00 -12.71 -4.29
CA TYR A 142 4.55 -12.90 -4.19
C TYR A 142 3.96 -13.40 -5.50
N SER A 143 2.93 -14.23 -5.41
CA SER A 143 2.12 -14.65 -6.56
C SER A 143 0.65 -14.72 -6.20
N TYR A 144 -0.21 -14.58 -7.21
CA TYR A 144 -1.66 -14.46 -7.04
C TYR A 144 -2.38 -15.48 -7.91
N ASN A 145 -3.54 -15.94 -7.45
CA ASN A 145 -4.40 -16.83 -8.23
C ASN A 145 -5.18 -16.06 -9.30
N GLY A 146 -5.92 -16.78 -10.16
CA GLY A 146 -6.71 -16.18 -11.25
C GLY A 146 -7.80 -15.20 -10.78
N SER A 147 -8.30 -15.37 -9.55
CA SER A 147 -9.25 -14.43 -8.90
C SER A 147 -8.55 -13.23 -8.28
N GLY A 148 -7.23 -13.21 -8.30
CA GLY A 148 -6.41 -12.12 -7.83
C GLY A 148 -6.08 -12.12 -6.34
N TYR A 149 -6.44 -13.16 -5.60
CA TYR A 149 -6.05 -13.33 -4.20
C TYR A 149 -4.61 -13.85 -4.09
N LEU A 150 -3.93 -13.53 -2.98
CA LEU A 150 -2.57 -13.99 -2.72
C LEU A 150 -2.54 -15.52 -2.69
N SER A 151 -1.84 -16.15 -3.63
CA SER A 151 -1.77 -17.60 -3.70
C SER A 151 -0.55 -18.12 -2.95
N THR A 152 0.62 -17.52 -3.19
CA THR A 152 1.83 -17.88 -2.46
C THR A 152 2.69 -16.66 -2.19
N TYR A 153 3.47 -16.71 -1.13
CA TYR A 153 4.67 -15.90 -1.03
C TYR A 153 5.85 -16.73 -0.54
N ARG A 154 7.04 -16.40 -1.01
CA ARG A 154 8.26 -17.13 -0.72
C ARG A 154 9.29 -16.20 -0.12
N LEU A 155 9.86 -16.60 1.01
CA LEU A 155 11.02 -15.95 1.62
C LEU A 155 12.30 -16.60 1.09
N GLN A 156 13.19 -15.76 0.60
CA GLN A 156 14.53 -16.12 0.17
C GLN A 156 15.56 -15.35 1.00
N ASN A 157 16.65 -16.00 1.35
CA ASN A 157 17.80 -15.39 2.01
C ASN A 157 18.91 -15.13 0.99
N TRP A 158 19.69 -14.08 1.19
CA TRP A 158 20.86 -13.82 0.36
C TRP A 158 22.06 -14.65 0.84
N SER A 159 22.68 -15.44 -0.04
CA SER A 159 23.87 -16.25 0.27
C SER A 159 25.20 -15.52 0.07
N GLY A 160 25.16 -14.27 -0.38
CA GLY A 160 26.33 -13.51 -0.83
C GLY A 160 26.48 -13.49 -2.36
N THR A 161 25.89 -14.46 -3.06
CA THR A 161 25.98 -14.56 -4.54
C THR A 161 24.64 -14.79 -5.22
N ALA A 162 23.67 -15.38 -4.53
CA ALA A 162 22.33 -15.63 -5.05
C ALA A 162 21.27 -15.57 -3.95
N TRP A 163 20.00 -15.47 -4.36
CA TRP A 163 18.86 -15.68 -3.49
C TRP A 163 18.60 -17.18 -3.34
N GLU A 164 18.56 -17.65 -2.10
CA GLU A 164 18.29 -19.04 -1.75
C GLU A 164 16.94 -19.14 -1.05
N ASP A 165 16.11 -20.08 -1.49
CA ASP A 165 14.80 -20.33 -0.92
C ASP A 165 14.92 -20.76 0.55
N ALA A 166 14.06 -20.21 1.41
CA ALA A 166 14.05 -20.51 2.85
C ALA A 166 12.68 -21.02 3.31
N PHE A 167 11.62 -20.24 3.03
CA PHE A 167 10.25 -20.59 3.40
C PHE A 167 9.28 -20.29 2.27
N ARG A 168 8.23 -21.08 2.17
CA ARG A 168 7.10 -20.85 1.26
C ARG A 168 5.81 -20.93 2.05
N TYR A 169 4.94 -19.97 1.77
CA TYR A 169 3.61 -19.89 2.33
C TYR A 169 2.59 -19.97 1.21
N THR A 170 1.67 -20.91 1.30
CA THR A 170 0.64 -21.16 0.28
C THR A 170 -0.72 -21.02 0.92
N THR A 171 -1.58 -20.18 0.34
CA THR A 171 -2.95 -19.97 0.84
C THR A 171 -3.96 -20.53 -0.14
N THR A 172 -4.89 -21.34 0.36
CA THR A 172 -6.04 -21.84 -0.40
C THR A 172 -7.31 -21.12 0.04
N TYR A 173 -8.30 -21.10 -0.85
CA TYR A 173 -9.51 -20.31 -0.66
C TYR A 173 -10.76 -21.09 -1.07
N THR A 174 -11.85 -20.81 -0.36
CA THR A 174 -13.21 -21.07 -0.83
C THR A 174 -13.86 -19.72 -1.15
N GLY A 175 -14.05 -19.42 -2.43
CA GLY A 175 -14.42 -18.08 -2.88
C GLY A 175 -13.33 -17.06 -2.53
N ALA A 176 -13.66 -16.07 -1.70
CA ALA A 176 -12.73 -15.05 -1.21
C ALA A 176 -12.13 -15.37 0.17
N LEU A 177 -12.54 -16.47 0.80
CA LEU A 177 -12.21 -16.78 2.19
C LEU A 177 -10.99 -17.71 2.28
N PRO A 178 -9.90 -17.30 2.98
CA PRO A 178 -8.70 -18.13 3.12
C PRO A 178 -8.94 -19.32 4.05
N THR A 179 -8.99 -20.52 3.50
CA THR A 179 -9.34 -21.74 4.22
C THR A 179 -8.14 -22.48 4.80
N GLU A 180 -6.99 -22.42 4.13
CA GLU A 180 -5.76 -23.01 4.64
C GLU A 180 -4.57 -22.10 4.32
N THR A 181 -3.63 -21.98 5.25
CA THR A 181 -2.29 -21.45 4.98
C THR A 181 -1.27 -22.51 5.38
N LEU A 182 -0.59 -23.06 4.39
CA LEU A 182 0.50 -24.03 4.53
C LEU A 182 1.83 -23.29 4.57
N THR A 183 2.68 -23.62 5.53
CA THR A 183 4.08 -23.19 5.60
C THR A 183 4.97 -24.39 5.32
N GLU A 184 5.89 -24.20 4.40
CA GLU A 184 6.94 -25.15 4.04
C GLU A 184 8.30 -24.49 4.22
N HIS A 185 9.30 -25.27 4.62
CA HIS A 185 10.69 -24.86 4.62
C HIS A 185 11.41 -25.53 3.46
N TRP A 186 12.45 -24.87 2.95
CA TRP A 186 13.29 -25.46 1.90
C TRP A 186 14.34 -26.35 2.54
N ASP A 187 14.37 -27.62 2.15
CA ASP A 187 15.35 -28.60 2.61
C ASP A 187 15.93 -29.34 1.40
N THR A 188 17.25 -29.31 1.26
CA THR A 188 18.03 -30.08 0.27
C THR A 188 17.48 -30.12 -1.16
N GLY A 189 16.88 -29.02 -1.64
CA GLY A 189 16.37 -28.92 -3.02
C GLY A 189 14.88 -29.23 -3.18
N ALA A 190 14.15 -29.43 -2.08
CA ALA A 190 12.71 -29.64 -2.07
C ALA A 190 12.02 -28.83 -0.96
N TRP A 191 10.71 -28.62 -1.11
CA TRP A 191 9.88 -28.04 -0.07
C TRP A 191 9.39 -29.14 0.87
N THR A 192 9.62 -28.95 2.17
CA THR A 192 9.17 -29.85 3.22
C THR A 192 8.14 -29.14 4.09
N ASN A 193 7.04 -29.83 4.37
CA ASN A 193 5.98 -29.34 5.25
C ASN A 193 6.54 -28.94 6.62
N LEU A 194 6.08 -27.80 7.15
CA LEU A 194 6.44 -27.33 8.48
C LEU A 194 5.21 -27.21 9.37
N SER A 195 4.23 -26.42 8.95
CA SER A 195 3.03 -26.14 9.72
C SER A 195 1.88 -25.73 8.80
N LYS A 196 0.65 -25.81 9.29
CA LYS A 196 -0.49 -25.23 8.59
C LYS A 196 -1.55 -24.71 9.53
N THR A 197 -2.30 -23.73 9.06
CA THR A 197 -3.49 -23.20 9.74
C THR A 197 -4.70 -23.42 8.86
N VAL A 198 -5.77 -23.98 9.41
CA VAL A 198 -7.05 -24.24 8.74
C VAL A 198 -8.14 -23.40 9.40
N ASN A 199 -8.90 -22.66 8.59
CA ASN A 199 -10.00 -21.83 9.03
C ASN A 199 -11.32 -22.37 8.48
N THR A 200 -12.37 -22.31 9.30
CA THR A 200 -13.76 -22.49 8.84
C THR A 200 -14.58 -21.22 9.07
N TYR A 201 -15.68 -21.10 8.34
CA TYR A 201 -16.49 -19.90 8.31
C TYR A 201 -17.98 -20.22 8.49
N ASP A 202 -18.72 -19.30 9.09
CA ASP A 202 -20.19 -19.35 9.09
C ASP A 202 -20.76 -18.83 7.77
N GLY A 203 -22.09 -18.89 7.63
CA GLY A 203 -22.80 -18.37 6.46
C GLY A 203 -22.65 -16.85 6.26
N SER A 204 -22.14 -16.12 7.26
CA SER A 204 -21.85 -14.69 7.20
C SER A 204 -20.35 -14.40 6.97
N SER A 205 -19.57 -15.39 6.55
CA SER A 205 -18.13 -15.25 6.27
C SER A 205 -17.27 -14.86 7.47
N ARG A 206 -17.71 -15.15 8.70
CA ARG A 206 -16.93 -14.94 9.92
C ARG A 206 -16.23 -16.22 10.32
N VAL A 207 -15.01 -16.12 10.86
CA VAL A 207 -14.18 -17.28 11.22
C VAL A 207 -14.79 -18.00 12.42
N VAL A 208 -15.27 -19.23 12.23
CA VAL A 208 -15.85 -20.07 13.28
C VAL A 208 -14.78 -20.90 13.98
N THR A 209 -13.84 -21.48 13.23
CA THR A 209 -12.74 -22.24 13.82
C THR A 209 -11.40 -21.83 13.23
N ILE A 210 -10.37 -21.85 14.07
CA ILE A 210 -8.96 -21.75 13.66
C ILE A 210 -8.26 -22.98 14.24
N GLN A 211 -7.66 -23.81 13.40
CA GLN A 211 -6.87 -24.97 13.81
C GLN A 211 -5.45 -24.83 13.28
N SER A 212 -4.45 -25.01 14.14
CA SER A 212 -3.04 -24.97 13.76
C SER A 212 -2.42 -26.35 13.93
N TYR A 213 -1.61 -26.76 12.97
CA TYR A 213 -0.95 -28.05 12.91
C TYR A 213 0.55 -27.87 12.71
N THR A 214 1.33 -28.79 13.27
CA THR A 214 2.75 -28.98 12.91
C THR A 214 2.91 -30.26 12.13
N TRP A 215 3.88 -30.29 11.23
CA TRP A 215 4.25 -31.51 10.53
C TRP A 215 5.09 -32.41 11.44
N ALA A 216 4.67 -33.66 11.60
CA ALA A 216 5.36 -34.73 12.30
C ALA A 216 5.37 -35.95 11.38
N ASP A 217 6.26 -35.91 10.38
CA ASP A 217 6.36 -36.85 9.26
C ASP A 217 5.97 -38.30 9.61
N PRO A 218 4.97 -38.91 8.94
CA PRO A 218 4.26 -38.44 7.74
C PRO A 218 2.91 -37.76 8.02
N ASP A 219 2.66 -37.33 9.26
CA ASP A 219 1.33 -36.88 9.69
C ASP A 219 1.30 -35.45 10.24
N TRP A 220 0.13 -34.82 10.13
CA TRP A 220 -0.14 -33.52 10.77
C TRP A 220 -0.58 -33.71 12.21
N MET A 221 0.12 -33.06 13.14
CA MET A 221 -0.26 -33.02 14.56
C MET A 221 -0.94 -31.70 14.88
N GLU A 222 -2.17 -31.74 15.41
CA GLU A 222 -2.88 -30.53 15.87
C GLU A 222 -2.18 -29.96 17.11
N LEU A 223 -1.78 -28.69 17.03
CA LEU A 223 -1.17 -27.95 18.15
C LEU A 223 -2.19 -27.10 18.90
N TYR A 224 -3.14 -26.54 18.16
CA TYR A 224 -4.05 -25.54 18.69
C TYR A 224 -5.37 -25.56 17.94
N LYS A 225 -6.46 -25.35 18.69
CA LYS A 225 -7.79 -25.11 18.15
C LYS A 225 -8.48 -23.99 18.92
N SER A 226 -9.05 -23.06 18.17
CA SER A 226 -9.95 -22.03 18.67
C SER A 226 -11.31 -22.13 18.00
N THR A 227 -12.36 -21.80 18.74
CA THR A 227 -13.72 -21.69 18.23
C THR A 227 -14.32 -20.37 18.65
N ASN A 228 -14.87 -19.62 17.70
CA ASN A 228 -15.55 -18.35 17.95
C ASN A 228 -17.07 -18.56 17.92
N THR A 229 -17.76 -17.90 18.84
CA THR A 229 -19.21 -17.76 18.84
C THR A 229 -19.56 -16.29 18.74
N TYR A 230 -20.56 -15.97 17.92
CA TYR A 230 -20.99 -14.59 17.69
C TYR A 230 -22.41 -14.40 18.23
N ASP A 231 -22.66 -13.24 18.82
CA ASP A 231 -23.89 -12.84 19.51
C ASP A 231 -25.05 -12.44 18.58
N GLY A 232 -24.85 -12.51 17.25
CA GLY A 232 -25.90 -12.24 16.26
C GLY A 232 -25.47 -12.55 14.82
N ALA A 233 -26.40 -12.46 13.87
CA ALA A 233 -26.09 -12.42 12.44
C ALA A 233 -25.58 -11.01 12.06
N ALA A 234 -24.69 -10.91 11.06
CA ALA A 234 -24.20 -9.62 10.57
C ALA A 234 -25.37 -8.68 10.22
N ILE A 235 -25.31 -7.43 10.70
CA ILE A 235 -26.25 -6.35 10.39
C ILE A 235 -26.05 -5.91 8.93
#